data_AF-A0A932ND27-F1
#
_entry.id   AF-A0A932ND27-F1
#
_cell.length_a   1.000
_cell.length_b   1.000
_cell.length_c   1.000
_cell.angle_alpha   90.00
_cell.angle_beta   90.00
_cell.angle_gamma   90.00
#
_symmetry.space_group_name_H-M   'P 1'
#
loop_
_entity.id
_entity.type
_entity.pdbx_description
1 polymer ?
#
loop_
_entity_poly.entity_id
_entity_poly.type
_entity_poly.pdbx_seq_one_letter_code
_entity_poly.pdbx_strand_id
1 'polypeptide(L)'
;MKSIFQFLLLVFCFALPMKATVWQIGVSRQYTMPSQVSSLVKNNDTVEIDAGTYSEDVAHWTANNLLLQGVGGTAHMKSNGKSFGGKAIWVIGGNNTNVAFIEFSECKVPDGNGAGIRLEAANLTVHGCYFHDNEDGILAGDNPSSDILIEYCEFSRNGKGDGYSHNLYINHVHSLTFQYNYSHHTMVGHELKSRAYNNYILYNRLSNEVDGTASRNIDLPNGGTAIIMGNEIQQGTLTENSNMIGYGLEGLSNPSPHELYIVNNTIVNERSAGSFLSVKEGAQMIYARNNIFAGVGTVIVGMASIIDTSHNWTGSIADANFADSKLYDYHLLKSSPAVNSGEDIAKTVNGIFLVPTNEYRHPRNLKFRIKVGAIDIGAHENTEITGVDESKVLTRSFVYLNSTSDNYTIVIPDELKESPKIEVSDLNGNLVLSYLNTPDNKGNITIGSSQFLASGMYFIRIFTYKDQLLMKVIIDK
;
A
#
# COMPACT_ATOMS: atom_id res chain seq x y z
N MET A 1 -56.39 -23.85 -42.54
CA MET A 1 -55.97 -22.96 -41.43
C MET A 1 -55.88 -23.80 -40.16
N LYS A 2 -54.66 -24.20 -39.77
CA LYS A 2 -54.41 -24.99 -38.55
C LYS A 2 -54.00 -24.02 -37.45
N SER A 3 -54.78 -23.95 -36.37
CA SER A 3 -54.51 -23.15 -35.18
C SER A 3 -53.65 -23.97 -34.23
N ILE A 4 -52.39 -23.57 -34.05
CA ILE A 4 -51.44 -24.13 -33.08
C ILE A 4 -51.71 -23.48 -31.72
N PHE A 5 -52.05 -24.29 -30.73
CA PHE A 5 -52.18 -23.88 -29.33
C PHE A 5 -50.78 -23.82 -28.72
N GLN A 6 -50.32 -22.62 -28.37
CA GLN A 6 -49.00 -22.38 -27.78
C GLN A 6 -49.16 -22.33 -26.25
N PHE A 7 -48.64 -23.34 -25.56
CA PHE A 7 -48.64 -23.42 -24.10
C PHE A 7 -47.56 -22.47 -23.56
N LEU A 8 -47.96 -21.39 -22.89
CA LEU A 8 -47.06 -20.43 -22.26
C LEU A 8 -46.65 -21.01 -20.89
N LEU A 9 -45.44 -21.55 -20.78
CA LEU A 9 -44.84 -21.97 -19.52
C LEU A 9 -44.37 -20.72 -18.76
N LEU A 10 -45.16 -20.26 -17.78
CA LEU A 10 -44.73 -19.20 -16.86
C LEU A 10 -43.66 -19.75 -15.90
N VAL A 11 -42.40 -19.46 -16.16
CA VAL A 11 -41.29 -19.69 -15.21
C VAL A 11 -41.34 -18.58 -14.17
N PHE A 12 -41.89 -18.87 -12.99
CA PHE A 12 -41.73 -18.02 -11.81
C PHE A 12 -40.27 -18.12 -11.33
N CYS A 13 -39.42 -17.17 -11.73
CA CYS A 13 -38.14 -16.94 -11.08
C CYS A 13 -38.40 -16.39 -9.67
N PHE A 14 -38.52 -17.28 -8.68
CA PHE A 14 -38.40 -16.89 -7.28
C PHE A 14 -36.94 -16.47 -7.05
N ALA A 15 -36.69 -15.16 -7.01
CA ALA A 15 -35.45 -14.63 -6.47
C ALA A 15 -35.42 -14.95 -4.97
N LEU A 16 -34.82 -16.08 -4.60
CA LEU A 16 -34.54 -16.37 -3.20
C LEU A 16 -33.58 -15.27 -2.71
N PRO A 17 -33.92 -14.53 -1.64
CA PRO A 17 -32.99 -13.57 -1.07
C PRO A 17 -31.79 -14.35 -0.54
N MET A 18 -30.64 -14.20 -1.20
CA MET A 18 -29.35 -14.71 -0.72
C MET A 18 -28.96 -13.82 0.47
N LYS A 19 -29.40 -14.20 1.67
CA LYS A 19 -29.00 -13.53 2.91
C LYS A 19 -27.68 -14.14 3.37
N ALA A 20 -26.62 -13.34 3.29
CA ALA A 20 -25.39 -13.60 4.04
C ALA A 20 -25.71 -13.59 5.54
N THR A 21 -25.28 -14.62 6.26
CA THR A 21 -25.38 -14.67 7.72
C THR A 21 -24.18 -13.95 8.33
N VAL A 22 -24.41 -13.17 9.38
CA VAL A 22 -23.33 -12.59 10.19
C VAL A 22 -23.19 -13.43 11.46
N TRP A 23 -22.03 -14.03 11.65
CA TRP A 23 -21.67 -14.84 12.81
C TRP A 23 -20.85 -13.98 13.77
N GLN A 24 -21.31 -13.85 15.01
CA GLN A 24 -20.66 -13.03 16.04
C GLN A 24 -19.91 -13.93 17.01
N ILE A 25 -18.61 -13.71 17.14
CA ILE A 25 -17.73 -14.47 18.02
C ILE A 25 -17.12 -13.53 19.06
N GLY A 26 -17.09 -13.96 20.32
CA GLY A 26 -16.49 -13.18 21.40
C GLY A 26 -16.69 -13.85 22.74
N VAL A 27 -15.88 -13.49 23.73
CA VAL A 27 -15.91 -14.11 25.07
C VAL A 27 -17.29 -14.03 25.76
N SER A 28 -18.12 -13.05 25.39
CA SER A 28 -19.49 -12.87 25.89
C SER A 28 -20.58 -13.22 24.88
N ARG A 29 -20.23 -13.81 23.73
CA ARG A 29 -21.18 -14.16 22.65
C ARG A 29 -21.58 -15.64 22.75
N GLN A 30 -22.55 -16.04 21.93
CA GLN A 30 -22.96 -17.44 21.80
C GLN A 30 -21.80 -18.33 21.33
N TYR A 31 -21.07 -17.87 20.32
CA TYR A 31 -19.83 -18.50 19.88
C TYR A 31 -18.66 -17.73 20.49
N THR A 32 -17.75 -18.46 21.11
CA THR A 32 -16.64 -17.87 21.88
C THR A 32 -15.31 -18.03 21.17
N MET A 33 -15.24 -18.88 20.13
CA MET A 33 -14.03 -19.14 19.35
C MET A 33 -14.35 -19.26 17.85
N PRO A 34 -13.50 -18.73 16.96
CA PRO A 34 -13.66 -18.89 15.51
C PRO A 34 -13.82 -20.34 15.02
N SER A 35 -13.08 -21.28 15.60
CA SER A 35 -13.21 -22.71 15.24
C SER A 35 -14.62 -23.28 15.43
N GLN A 36 -15.43 -22.73 16.34
CA GLN A 36 -16.80 -23.20 16.60
C GLN A 36 -17.76 -22.94 15.44
N VAL A 37 -17.45 -21.95 14.59
CA VAL A 37 -18.31 -21.58 13.45
C VAL A 37 -17.70 -21.94 12.11
N SER A 38 -16.41 -22.29 12.04
CA SER A 38 -15.71 -22.46 10.76
C SER A 38 -16.30 -23.56 9.86
N SER A 39 -16.97 -24.55 10.45
CA SER A 39 -17.72 -25.61 9.73
C SER A 39 -19.21 -25.31 9.54
N LEU A 40 -19.73 -24.23 10.14
CA LEU A 40 -21.14 -23.83 10.12
C LEU A 40 -21.43 -22.74 9.09
N VAL A 41 -20.46 -21.87 8.84
CA VAL A 41 -20.55 -20.78 7.86
C VAL A 41 -20.79 -21.31 6.45
N LYS A 42 -21.53 -20.55 5.66
CA LYS A 42 -21.84 -20.83 4.25
C LYS A 42 -21.20 -19.79 3.35
N ASN A 43 -21.25 -20.05 2.04
CA ASN A 43 -20.72 -19.09 1.07
C ASN A 43 -21.36 -17.71 1.26
N ASN A 44 -20.55 -16.66 1.16
CA ASN A 44 -20.92 -15.26 1.34
C ASN A 44 -21.24 -14.84 2.78
N ASP A 45 -21.05 -15.70 3.79
CA ASP A 45 -21.23 -15.30 5.19
C ASP A 45 -20.11 -14.36 5.67
N THR A 46 -20.43 -13.58 6.70
CA THR A 46 -19.48 -12.74 7.44
C THR A 46 -19.29 -13.30 8.84
N VAL A 47 -18.06 -13.27 9.32
CA VAL A 47 -17.66 -13.67 10.65
C VAL A 47 -17.03 -12.47 11.33
N GLU A 48 -17.73 -11.91 12.31
CA GLU A 48 -17.26 -10.80 13.13
C GLU A 48 -16.72 -11.33 14.46
N ILE A 49 -15.46 -11.01 14.73
CA ILE A 49 -14.71 -11.51 15.87
C ILE A 49 -14.40 -10.32 16.77
N ASP A 50 -15.04 -10.27 17.93
CA ASP A 50 -14.80 -9.22 18.92
C ASP A 50 -13.31 -9.15 19.28
N ALA A 51 -12.81 -7.95 19.55
CA ALA A 51 -11.44 -7.77 20.01
C ALA A 51 -11.14 -8.59 21.28
N GLY A 52 -9.98 -9.25 21.30
CA GLY A 52 -9.60 -10.14 22.38
C GLY A 52 -8.60 -11.20 21.93
N THR A 53 -8.04 -11.93 22.89
CA THR A 53 -7.10 -13.03 22.62
C THR A 53 -7.84 -14.37 22.58
N TYR A 54 -7.64 -15.10 21.49
CA TYR A 54 -8.18 -16.42 21.23
C TYR A 54 -7.03 -17.43 21.28
N SER A 55 -6.78 -17.93 22.49
CA SER A 55 -5.64 -18.81 22.77
C SER A 55 -5.87 -20.21 22.21
N GLU A 56 -4.86 -20.74 21.52
CA GLU A 56 -4.83 -22.10 20.93
C GLU A 56 -5.96 -22.40 19.94
N ASP A 57 -6.71 -21.39 19.50
CA ASP A 57 -7.79 -21.57 18.53
C ASP A 57 -7.23 -21.58 17.11
N VAL A 58 -7.57 -22.63 16.38
CA VAL A 58 -7.13 -22.86 15.00
C VAL A 58 -8.31 -23.36 14.17
N ALA A 59 -8.38 -22.94 12.91
CA ALA A 59 -9.58 -23.13 12.11
C ALA A 59 -9.28 -23.46 10.65
N HIS A 60 -10.22 -24.14 10.02
CA HIS A 60 -10.25 -24.35 8.58
C HIS A 60 -11.56 -23.79 8.01
N TRP A 61 -11.41 -22.88 7.06
CA TRP A 61 -12.49 -22.13 6.44
C TRP A 61 -12.68 -22.60 5.00
N THR A 62 -13.74 -23.38 4.75
CA THR A 62 -13.98 -24.02 3.44
C THR A 62 -15.03 -23.32 2.58
N ALA A 63 -15.86 -22.46 3.18
CA ALA A 63 -16.86 -21.69 2.45
C ALA A 63 -16.20 -20.57 1.62
N ASN A 64 -16.79 -20.27 0.46
CA ASN A 64 -16.30 -19.23 -0.45
C ASN A 64 -16.85 -17.85 -0.08
N ASN A 65 -16.18 -16.80 -0.55
CA ASN A 65 -16.60 -15.40 -0.41
C ASN A 65 -16.82 -14.99 1.05
N LEU A 66 -16.03 -15.55 1.98
CA LEU A 66 -16.13 -15.19 3.39
C LEU A 66 -15.50 -13.82 3.64
N LEU A 67 -16.09 -13.08 4.59
CA LEU A 67 -15.42 -11.99 5.28
C LEU A 67 -15.14 -12.41 6.72
N LEU A 68 -13.88 -12.53 7.09
CA LEU A 68 -13.42 -12.83 8.45
C LEU A 68 -12.80 -11.56 9.02
N GLN A 69 -13.47 -10.90 9.98
CA GLN A 69 -13.04 -9.57 10.43
C GLN A 69 -13.03 -9.41 11.95
N GLY A 70 -11.99 -8.73 12.45
CA GLY A 70 -11.93 -8.23 13.81
C GLY A 70 -12.85 -7.02 13.97
N VAL A 71 -13.59 -6.93 15.08
CA VAL A 71 -14.48 -5.81 15.40
C VAL A 71 -14.20 -5.24 16.79
N GLY A 72 -14.27 -3.91 16.92
CA GLY A 72 -14.01 -3.21 18.19
C GLY A 72 -12.54 -3.19 18.63
N GLY A 73 -11.61 -3.54 17.75
CA GLY A 73 -10.17 -3.65 18.01
C GLY A 73 -9.58 -4.89 17.35
N THR A 74 -8.38 -5.29 17.79
CA THR A 74 -7.68 -6.46 17.25
C THR A 74 -8.20 -7.76 17.85
N ALA A 75 -8.61 -8.70 16.99
CA ALA A 75 -8.82 -10.09 17.38
C ALA A 75 -7.51 -10.87 17.21
N HIS A 76 -6.93 -11.34 18.32
CA HIS A 76 -5.61 -11.98 18.35
C HIS A 76 -5.74 -13.49 18.42
N MET A 77 -5.47 -14.15 17.29
CA MET A 77 -5.33 -15.59 17.19
C MET A 77 -3.94 -15.99 17.69
N LYS A 78 -3.84 -16.28 18.99
CA LYS A 78 -2.60 -16.65 19.64
C LYS A 78 -2.48 -18.17 19.68
N SER A 79 -1.71 -18.76 18.77
CA SER A 79 -1.74 -20.21 18.59
C SER A 79 -1.00 -21.00 19.68
N ASN A 80 -0.05 -20.40 20.40
CA ASN A 80 0.87 -21.09 21.34
C ASN A 80 1.50 -22.36 20.72
N GLY A 81 1.91 -22.31 19.46
CA GLY A 81 2.48 -23.45 18.74
C GLY A 81 1.44 -24.47 18.22
N LYS A 82 0.14 -24.17 18.29
CA LYS A 82 -0.91 -24.97 17.66
C LYS A 82 -1.10 -24.58 16.19
N SER A 83 -1.65 -25.51 15.43
CA SER A 83 -2.05 -25.31 14.04
C SER A 83 -3.22 -26.24 13.70
N PHE A 84 -4.03 -25.82 12.73
CA PHE A 84 -4.98 -26.69 12.07
C PHE A 84 -4.24 -27.56 11.06
N GLY A 85 -4.42 -28.88 11.17
CA GLY A 85 -3.91 -29.86 10.21
C GLY A 85 -2.38 -29.93 10.09
N GLY A 86 -1.64 -29.40 11.07
CA GLY A 86 -0.18 -29.28 10.97
C GLY A 86 0.27 -28.25 9.92
N LYS A 87 -0.54 -27.22 9.64
CA LYS A 87 -0.26 -26.24 8.57
C LYS A 87 -0.21 -24.79 9.06
N ALA A 88 -1.30 -24.30 9.66
CA ALA A 88 -1.43 -22.89 10.01
C ALA A 88 -2.41 -22.64 11.15
N ILE A 89 -2.42 -21.43 11.71
CA ILE A 89 -3.49 -20.99 12.61
C ILE A 89 -4.81 -21.08 11.85
N TRP A 90 -4.92 -20.41 10.70
CA TRP A 90 -6.06 -20.54 9.80
C TRP A 90 -5.65 -21.13 8.45
N VAL A 91 -6.31 -22.23 8.08
CA VAL A 91 -6.26 -22.77 6.71
C VAL A 91 -7.47 -22.21 5.95
N ILE A 92 -7.22 -21.57 4.82
CA ILE A 92 -8.25 -21.00 3.94
C ILE A 92 -8.41 -21.94 2.74
N GLY A 93 -9.45 -22.75 2.78
CA GLY A 93 -9.83 -23.72 1.75
C GLY A 93 -10.98 -23.25 0.85
N GLY A 94 -11.57 -22.09 1.12
CA GLY A 94 -12.61 -21.47 0.29
C GLY A 94 -12.08 -20.31 -0.56
N ASN A 95 -12.64 -20.14 -1.76
CA ASN A 95 -12.23 -19.09 -2.70
C ASN A 95 -12.69 -17.69 -2.26
N ASN A 96 -11.97 -16.65 -2.69
CA ASN A 96 -12.32 -15.23 -2.50
C ASN A 96 -12.53 -14.83 -1.03
N THR A 97 -11.67 -15.32 -0.14
CA THR A 97 -11.78 -15.00 1.28
C THR A 97 -11.15 -13.64 1.57
N ASN A 98 -11.80 -12.84 2.41
CA ASN A 98 -11.29 -11.58 2.94
C ASN A 98 -10.98 -11.77 4.43
N VAL A 99 -9.78 -11.41 4.86
CA VAL A 99 -9.36 -11.44 6.26
C VAL A 99 -8.93 -10.04 6.67
N ALA A 100 -9.58 -9.46 7.68
CA ALA A 100 -9.35 -8.08 8.07
C ALA A 100 -9.20 -7.89 9.59
N PHE A 101 -8.24 -7.06 10.01
CA PHE A 101 -8.06 -6.65 11.41
C PHE A 101 -7.86 -7.82 12.40
N ILE A 102 -7.16 -8.86 11.96
CA ILE A 102 -6.81 -10.03 12.78
C ILE A 102 -5.29 -10.04 13.01
N GLU A 103 -4.89 -10.41 14.22
CA GLU A 103 -3.50 -10.67 14.59
C GLU A 103 -3.27 -12.19 14.71
N PHE A 104 -2.16 -12.68 14.17
CA PHE A 104 -1.81 -14.09 14.08
C PHE A 104 -0.41 -14.31 14.65
N SER A 105 -0.28 -15.15 15.68
CA SER A 105 1.01 -15.36 16.29
C SER A 105 1.30 -16.76 16.81
N GLU A 106 2.60 -17.03 16.92
CA GLU A 106 3.19 -18.19 17.60
C GLU A 106 2.91 -19.55 16.94
N CYS A 107 2.50 -19.59 15.67
CA CYS A 107 2.30 -20.85 14.95
C CYS A 107 3.62 -21.59 14.70
N LYS A 108 3.64 -22.88 15.06
CA LYS A 108 4.78 -23.78 14.87
C LYS A 108 4.28 -25.16 14.49
N VAL A 109 4.94 -25.81 13.54
CA VAL A 109 4.59 -27.17 13.10
C VAL A 109 5.84 -28.05 12.98
N PRO A 110 5.70 -29.39 13.03
CA PRO A 110 6.86 -30.28 13.03
C PRO A 110 7.77 -30.13 11.81
N ASP A 111 7.23 -29.84 10.63
CA ASP A 111 7.97 -29.68 9.36
C ASP A 111 8.51 -28.27 9.12
N GLY A 112 8.23 -27.29 10.00
CA GLY A 112 8.88 -25.98 9.96
C GLY A 112 8.26 -24.92 9.05
N ASN A 113 7.01 -25.09 8.62
CA ASN A 113 6.31 -24.18 7.70
C ASN A 113 4.97 -23.65 8.28
N GLY A 114 4.90 -23.55 9.61
CA GLY A 114 3.70 -23.24 10.35
C GLY A 114 3.27 -21.79 10.17
N ALA A 115 2.17 -21.57 9.44
CA ALA A 115 1.79 -20.23 9.02
C ALA A 115 0.73 -19.57 9.92
N GLY A 116 0.69 -18.23 9.96
CA GLY A 116 -0.50 -17.51 10.42
C GLY A 116 -1.72 -17.85 9.54
N ILE A 117 -1.55 -17.73 8.22
CA ILE A 117 -2.52 -18.20 7.22
C ILE A 117 -1.86 -19.14 6.21
N ARG A 118 -2.49 -20.29 5.96
CA ARG A 118 -2.22 -21.15 4.79
C ARG A 118 -3.36 -21.04 3.79
N LEU A 119 -3.10 -20.51 2.60
CA LEU A 119 -4.08 -20.45 1.52
C LEU A 119 -3.98 -21.71 0.64
N GLU A 120 -5.07 -22.46 0.53
CA GLU A 120 -5.19 -23.67 -0.31
C GLU A 120 -6.21 -23.51 -1.45
N ALA A 121 -6.85 -22.34 -1.54
CA ALA A 121 -7.88 -22.00 -2.52
C ALA A 121 -7.48 -20.78 -3.38
N ALA A 122 -8.35 -20.34 -4.28
CA ALA A 122 -8.11 -19.15 -5.11
C ALA A 122 -8.54 -17.87 -4.40
N ASN A 123 -7.76 -16.81 -4.57
CA ASN A 123 -8.07 -15.43 -4.19
C ASN A 123 -8.16 -15.18 -2.69
N LEU A 124 -7.28 -14.31 -2.20
CA LEU A 124 -7.23 -13.89 -0.81
C LEU A 124 -6.98 -12.39 -0.74
N THR A 125 -7.81 -11.69 0.04
CA THR A 125 -7.55 -10.31 0.44
C THR A 125 -7.24 -10.27 1.92
N VAL A 126 -6.12 -9.67 2.30
CA VAL A 126 -5.71 -9.47 3.69
C VAL A 126 -5.53 -7.99 3.95
N HIS A 127 -6.25 -7.45 4.95
CA HIS A 127 -6.31 -6.02 5.20
C HIS A 127 -6.11 -5.70 6.69
N GLY A 128 -5.15 -4.85 7.03
CA GLY A 128 -5.00 -4.36 8.41
C GLY A 128 -4.55 -5.42 9.43
N CYS A 129 -4.07 -6.58 8.98
CA CYS A 129 -3.69 -7.70 9.84
C CYS A 129 -2.25 -7.59 10.36
N TYR A 130 -1.93 -8.35 11.40
CA TYR A 130 -0.57 -8.46 11.93
C TYR A 130 -0.16 -9.93 12.07
N PHE A 131 0.98 -10.30 11.49
CA PHE A 131 1.53 -11.65 11.54
C PHE A 131 2.89 -11.62 12.23
N HIS A 132 3.04 -12.28 13.37
CA HIS A 132 4.32 -12.28 14.07
C HIS A 132 4.64 -13.53 14.86
N ASP A 133 5.94 -13.79 15.00
CA ASP A 133 6.46 -14.90 15.81
C ASP A 133 5.93 -16.29 15.37
N ASN A 134 5.47 -16.41 14.12
CA ASN A 134 5.13 -17.68 13.46
C ASN A 134 6.36 -18.25 12.73
N GLU A 135 6.31 -19.50 12.26
CA GLU A 135 7.31 -19.97 11.30
C GLU A 135 7.12 -19.24 9.96
N ASP A 136 5.90 -19.16 9.41
CA ASP A 136 5.57 -18.30 8.27
C ASP A 136 4.47 -17.29 8.64
N GLY A 137 4.52 -16.06 8.14
CA GLY A 137 3.39 -15.13 8.33
C GLY A 137 2.18 -15.56 7.51
N ILE A 138 2.36 -15.58 6.18
CA ILE A 138 1.41 -16.16 5.22
C ILE A 138 2.15 -17.11 4.29
N LEU A 139 1.57 -18.29 4.07
CA LEU A 139 2.06 -19.28 3.13
C LEU A 139 0.95 -19.67 2.14
N ALA A 140 1.03 -19.20 0.89
CA ALA A 140 0.07 -19.55 -0.15
C ALA A 140 0.53 -20.74 -1.00
N GLY A 141 -0.35 -21.70 -1.25
CA GLY A 141 -0.09 -22.83 -2.14
C GLY A 141 -0.11 -22.46 -3.63
N ASP A 142 0.21 -23.43 -4.48
CA ASP A 142 0.16 -23.26 -5.94
C ASP A 142 -1.29 -23.18 -6.43
N ASN A 143 -1.63 -22.06 -7.07
CA ASN A 143 -2.89 -21.87 -7.75
C ASN A 143 -2.76 -20.77 -8.81
N PRO A 144 -2.53 -21.11 -10.09
CA PRO A 144 -2.26 -20.14 -11.15
C PRO A 144 -3.48 -19.29 -11.55
N SER A 145 -4.64 -19.50 -10.91
CA SER A 145 -5.84 -18.67 -11.05
C SER A 145 -6.05 -17.71 -9.87
N SER A 146 -5.16 -17.74 -8.88
CA SER A 146 -5.30 -16.99 -7.63
C SER A 146 -4.66 -15.59 -7.75
N ASP A 147 -5.43 -14.57 -7.40
CA ASP A 147 -4.98 -13.20 -7.20
C ASP A 147 -5.00 -12.86 -5.71
N ILE A 148 -3.85 -12.45 -5.17
CA ILE A 148 -3.69 -12.17 -3.75
C ILE A 148 -3.45 -10.67 -3.56
N LEU A 149 -4.24 -10.03 -2.71
CA LEU A 149 -4.06 -8.65 -2.25
C LEU A 149 -3.73 -8.65 -0.76
N ILE A 150 -2.64 -8.00 -0.39
CA ILE A 150 -2.24 -7.79 1.00
C ILE A 150 -1.96 -6.31 1.20
N GLU A 151 -2.71 -5.68 2.09
CA GLU A 151 -2.57 -4.25 2.35
C GLU A 151 -2.74 -3.82 3.81
N TYR A 152 -2.06 -2.75 4.18
CA TYR A 152 -2.07 -2.20 5.55
C TYR A 152 -1.69 -3.25 6.63
N CYS A 153 -0.94 -4.28 6.25
CA CYS A 153 -0.55 -5.39 7.11
C CYS A 153 0.86 -5.23 7.67
N GLU A 154 1.10 -5.86 8.83
CA GLU A 154 2.40 -5.94 9.48
C GLU A 154 2.88 -7.38 9.49
N PHE A 155 4.16 -7.58 9.23
CA PHE A 155 4.84 -8.86 9.36
C PHE A 155 6.10 -8.63 10.18
N SER A 156 6.25 -9.34 11.30
CA SER A 156 7.44 -9.21 12.12
C SER A 156 7.89 -10.52 12.76
N ARG A 157 9.20 -10.77 12.80
CA ARG A 157 9.78 -11.93 13.51
C ARG A 157 9.16 -13.28 13.15
N ASN A 158 8.63 -13.44 11.93
CA ASN A 158 8.32 -14.77 11.43
C ASN A 158 9.61 -15.40 10.91
N GLY A 159 9.69 -16.72 10.99
CA GLY A 159 10.85 -17.50 10.56
C GLY A 159 11.37 -18.43 11.65
N LYS A 160 11.94 -19.55 11.23
CA LYS A 160 12.52 -20.59 12.08
C LYS A 160 14.03 -20.47 12.24
N GLY A 161 14.67 -19.55 11.53
CA GLY A 161 16.13 -19.48 11.47
C GLY A 161 16.75 -20.43 10.42
N ASP A 162 15.93 -21.01 9.53
CA ASP A 162 16.34 -22.07 8.59
C ASP A 162 16.58 -21.59 7.15
N GLY A 163 16.18 -20.36 6.83
CA GLY A 163 16.27 -19.78 5.50
C GLY A 163 15.14 -20.18 4.54
N TYR A 164 14.20 -21.01 4.98
CA TYR A 164 13.08 -21.52 4.16
C TYR A 164 11.71 -20.94 4.57
N SER A 165 11.62 -20.48 5.80
CA SER A 165 10.44 -19.86 6.40
C SER A 165 10.56 -18.33 6.37
N HIS A 166 9.45 -17.62 6.16
CA HIS A 166 9.45 -16.21 5.74
C HIS A 166 8.32 -15.38 6.37
N ASN A 167 8.44 -14.06 6.35
CA ASN A 167 7.32 -13.17 6.69
C ASN A 167 6.16 -13.37 5.70
N LEU A 168 6.46 -13.44 4.40
CA LEU A 168 5.49 -13.71 3.35
C LEU A 168 6.06 -14.69 2.32
N TYR A 169 5.36 -15.80 2.11
CA TYR A 169 5.70 -16.82 1.13
C TYR A 169 4.50 -17.09 0.22
N ILE A 170 4.54 -16.53 -0.99
CA ILE A 170 3.58 -16.81 -2.06
C ILE A 170 4.18 -17.78 -3.08
N ASN A 171 3.54 -18.92 -3.31
CA ASN A 171 3.96 -19.88 -4.32
C ASN A 171 3.42 -19.51 -5.72
N HIS A 172 3.24 -20.44 -6.65
CA HIS A 172 2.86 -20.11 -8.03
C HIS A 172 1.39 -19.70 -8.12
N VAL A 173 1.15 -18.39 -8.15
CA VAL A 173 -0.18 -17.78 -8.30
C VAL A 173 -0.23 -16.82 -9.48
N HIS A 174 -1.43 -16.39 -9.89
CA HIS A 174 -1.58 -15.44 -11.01
C HIS A 174 -0.96 -14.08 -10.68
N SER A 175 -1.32 -13.49 -9.53
CA SER A 175 -0.72 -12.24 -9.09
C SER A 175 -0.64 -12.08 -7.57
N LEU A 176 0.35 -11.30 -7.15
CA LEU A 176 0.46 -10.72 -5.81
C LEU A 176 0.46 -9.20 -5.92
N THR A 177 -0.47 -8.54 -5.23
CA THR A 177 -0.39 -7.12 -4.90
C THR A 177 -0.09 -6.97 -3.42
N PHE A 178 1.07 -6.40 -3.10
CA PHE A 178 1.54 -6.13 -1.74
C PHE A 178 1.72 -4.63 -1.59
N GLN A 179 0.82 -3.94 -0.87
CA GLN A 179 0.84 -2.48 -0.76
C GLN A 179 0.58 -1.90 0.62
N TYR A 180 1.23 -0.78 0.95
CA TYR A 180 1.04 -0.06 2.23
C TYR A 180 1.38 -0.90 3.48
N ASN A 181 2.20 -1.93 3.31
CA ASN A 181 2.55 -2.87 4.37
C ASN A 181 3.88 -2.51 5.04
N TYR A 182 4.09 -3.10 6.21
CA TYR A 182 5.36 -3.10 6.90
C TYR A 182 5.83 -4.52 7.17
N SER A 183 6.90 -4.94 6.50
CA SER A 183 7.51 -6.27 6.68
C SER A 183 8.93 -6.09 7.21
N HIS A 184 9.18 -6.62 8.41
CA HIS A 184 10.45 -6.41 9.10
C HIS A 184 10.90 -7.59 9.96
N HIS A 185 12.19 -7.61 10.26
CA HIS A 185 12.81 -8.56 11.18
C HIS A 185 12.43 -10.03 10.90
N THR A 186 12.37 -10.46 9.64
CA THR A 186 12.24 -11.90 9.38
C THR A 186 13.43 -12.63 10.04
N MET A 187 13.15 -13.69 10.80
CA MET A 187 14.15 -14.49 11.50
C MET A 187 14.83 -15.45 10.52
N VAL A 188 15.85 -14.96 9.79
CA VAL A 188 16.43 -15.65 8.61
C VAL A 188 15.34 -15.80 7.51
N GLY A 189 15.67 -16.10 6.26
CA GLY A 189 14.65 -16.14 5.19
C GLY A 189 14.33 -14.75 4.61
N HIS A 190 13.12 -14.45 4.11
CA HIS A 190 12.87 -13.21 3.37
C HIS A 190 11.69 -12.40 3.92
N GLU A 191 11.78 -11.08 3.84
CA GLU A 191 10.66 -10.18 4.18
C GLU A 191 9.49 -10.39 3.20
N LEU A 192 9.79 -10.71 1.95
CA LEU A 192 8.85 -11.10 0.91
C LEU A 192 9.50 -12.10 -0.05
N LYS A 193 8.94 -13.31 -0.13
CA LYS A 193 9.21 -14.28 -1.19
C LYS A 193 7.95 -14.54 -2.01
N SER A 194 8.03 -14.37 -3.32
CA SER A 194 6.88 -14.60 -4.20
C SER A 194 7.25 -15.27 -5.53
N ARG A 195 6.54 -16.35 -5.85
CA ARG A 195 6.58 -17.04 -7.14
C ARG A 195 5.40 -16.67 -8.04
N ALA A 196 4.61 -15.66 -7.68
CA ALA A 196 3.52 -15.18 -8.50
C ALA A 196 4.01 -14.76 -9.90
N TYR A 197 3.18 -14.96 -10.92
CA TYR A 197 3.51 -14.59 -12.31
C TYR A 197 3.62 -13.07 -12.48
N ASN A 198 2.76 -12.34 -11.76
CA ASN A 198 2.76 -10.89 -11.68
C ASN A 198 2.94 -10.45 -10.23
N ASN A 199 3.89 -9.56 -9.97
CA ASN A 199 4.16 -9.03 -8.63
C ASN A 199 4.05 -7.50 -8.65
N TYR A 200 3.18 -6.95 -7.82
CA TYR A 200 3.00 -5.52 -7.64
C TYR A 200 3.34 -5.19 -6.19
N ILE A 201 4.56 -4.73 -5.95
CA ILE A 201 5.10 -4.42 -4.63
C ILE A 201 5.14 -2.89 -4.53
N LEU A 202 4.12 -2.30 -3.94
CA LEU A 202 3.82 -0.87 -4.06
C LEU A 202 3.77 -0.17 -2.70
N TYR A 203 4.54 0.89 -2.49
CA TYR A 203 4.38 1.76 -1.32
C TYR A 203 4.46 1.02 0.03
N ASN A 204 5.43 0.14 0.20
CA ASN A 204 5.68 -0.58 1.45
C ASN A 204 6.96 -0.09 2.12
N ARG A 205 7.11 -0.46 3.40
CA ARG A 205 8.43 -0.53 4.04
C ARG A 205 8.82 -1.99 4.24
N LEU A 206 9.95 -2.38 3.66
CA LEU A 206 10.59 -3.68 3.86
C LEU A 206 11.98 -3.45 4.48
N SER A 207 12.13 -3.67 5.77
CA SER A 207 13.32 -3.22 6.51
C SER A 207 13.77 -4.24 7.55
N ASN A 208 15.07 -4.50 7.62
CA ASN A 208 15.60 -5.36 8.68
C ASN A 208 15.79 -4.58 9.99
N GLU A 209 15.88 -3.26 9.89
CA GLU A 209 16.30 -2.38 10.97
C GLU A 209 17.67 -2.81 11.51
N VAL A 210 17.96 -2.51 12.78
CA VAL A 210 19.33 -2.60 13.33
C VAL A 210 19.73 -4.04 13.63
N ASP A 211 18.78 -4.88 14.02
CA ASP A 211 18.99 -6.24 14.54
C ASP A 211 18.32 -7.34 13.71
N GLY A 212 17.58 -7.00 12.66
CA GLY A 212 16.96 -8.00 11.78
C GLY A 212 17.98 -8.82 10.98
N THR A 213 17.70 -10.11 10.85
CA THR A 213 18.60 -11.13 10.28
C THR A 213 18.09 -11.73 8.97
N ALA A 214 17.08 -11.11 8.34
CA ALA A 214 16.53 -11.62 7.08
C ALA A 214 17.64 -11.78 6.03
N SER A 215 17.50 -12.78 5.16
CA SER A 215 18.38 -12.98 4.02
C SER A 215 18.21 -11.90 2.95
N ARG A 216 16.98 -11.65 2.46
CA ARG A 216 16.66 -10.64 1.44
C ARG A 216 15.40 -9.87 1.81
N ASN A 217 15.29 -8.62 1.37
CA ASN A 217 14.05 -7.88 1.49
C ASN A 217 13.01 -8.40 0.50
N ILE A 218 13.41 -8.65 -0.75
CA ILE A 218 12.51 -9.15 -1.80
C ILE A 218 13.19 -10.27 -2.55
N ASP A 219 12.53 -11.42 -2.68
CA ASP A 219 12.97 -12.52 -3.52
C ASP A 219 11.83 -12.94 -4.46
N LEU A 220 12.05 -12.74 -5.75
CA LEU A 220 11.15 -13.13 -6.84
C LEU A 220 11.81 -14.26 -7.65
N PRO A 221 11.93 -15.46 -7.07
CA PRO A 221 12.88 -16.47 -7.52
C PRO A 221 12.59 -17.03 -8.92
N ASN A 222 11.35 -16.93 -9.40
CA ASN A 222 10.93 -17.51 -10.69
C ASN A 222 10.70 -16.50 -11.83
N GLY A 223 11.00 -15.22 -11.57
CA GLY A 223 10.77 -14.13 -12.52
C GLY A 223 9.29 -13.88 -12.83
N GLY A 224 9.01 -13.25 -13.96
CA GLY A 224 7.65 -12.89 -14.41
C GLY A 224 7.56 -11.40 -14.66
N THR A 225 6.38 -10.79 -14.58
CA THR A 225 6.29 -9.32 -14.59
C THR A 225 6.31 -8.81 -13.16
N ALA A 226 7.23 -7.92 -12.81
CA ALA A 226 7.33 -7.35 -11.47
C ALA A 226 7.40 -5.82 -11.52
N ILE A 227 6.56 -5.16 -10.74
CA ILE A 227 6.59 -3.71 -10.49
C ILE A 227 6.88 -3.50 -9.00
N ILE A 228 8.05 -2.94 -8.71
CA ILE A 228 8.49 -2.53 -7.38
C ILE A 228 8.50 -1.00 -7.42
N MET A 229 7.52 -0.36 -6.80
CA MET A 229 7.34 1.09 -6.92
C MET A 229 7.04 1.78 -5.59
N GLY A 230 7.70 2.91 -5.32
CA GLY A 230 7.38 3.75 -4.18
C GLY A 230 7.72 3.15 -2.81
N ASN A 231 8.56 2.10 -2.75
CA ASN A 231 8.88 1.41 -1.50
C ASN A 231 10.09 2.03 -0.80
N GLU A 232 10.09 1.93 0.53
CA GLU A 232 11.28 2.03 1.37
C GLU A 232 11.84 0.63 1.60
N ILE A 233 13.07 0.39 1.18
CA ILE A 233 13.71 -0.93 1.31
C ILE A 233 15.05 -0.74 2.01
N GLN A 234 15.23 -1.36 3.17
CA GLN A 234 16.49 -1.26 3.91
C GLN A 234 17.05 -2.63 4.25
N GLN A 235 18.35 -2.78 3.96
CA GLN A 235 19.14 -3.94 4.33
C GLN A 235 20.07 -3.57 5.50
N GLY A 236 19.91 -4.28 6.61
CA GLY A 236 20.73 -4.14 7.80
C GLY A 236 22.07 -4.87 7.70
N THR A 237 22.95 -4.62 8.67
CA THR A 237 24.31 -5.21 8.70
C THR A 237 24.32 -6.72 8.98
N LEU A 238 23.24 -7.27 9.54
CA LEU A 238 23.15 -8.67 10.00
C LEU A 238 22.49 -9.63 9.00
N THR A 239 22.14 -9.16 7.78
CA THR A 239 21.50 -10.05 6.79
C THR A 239 22.41 -11.19 6.33
N GLU A 240 21.81 -12.31 5.93
CA GLU A 240 22.59 -13.45 5.42
C GLU A 240 23.09 -13.22 4.00
N ASN A 241 22.19 -12.87 3.08
CA ASN A 241 22.57 -12.59 1.70
C ASN A 241 23.03 -11.14 1.58
N SER A 242 23.97 -10.93 0.65
CA SER A 242 24.54 -9.61 0.35
C SER A 242 23.79 -8.87 -0.75
N ASN A 243 22.73 -9.47 -1.30
CA ASN A 243 21.87 -8.84 -2.29
C ASN A 243 20.47 -8.57 -1.72
N MET A 244 19.91 -7.38 -1.96
CA MET A 244 18.65 -6.94 -1.35
C MET A 244 17.42 -7.48 -2.08
N ILE A 245 17.44 -7.41 -3.42
CA ILE A 245 16.37 -7.85 -4.31
C ILE A 245 16.90 -8.94 -5.23
N GLY A 246 16.30 -10.13 -5.17
CA GLY A 246 16.57 -11.24 -6.07
C GLY A 246 15.47 -11.39 -7.12
N TYR A 247 15.85 -11.58 -8.38
CA TYR A 247 14.90 -11.82 -9.47
C TYR A 247 15.36 -12.97 -10.37
N GLY A 248 14.53 -14.02 -10.46
CA GLY A 248 14.79 -15.20 -11.29
C GLY A 248 15.90 -16.11 -10.76
N LEU A 249 16.34 -15.95 -9.51
CA LEU A 249 17.53 -16.63 -8.98
C LEU A 249 17.36 -18.16 -8.85
N GLU A 250 16.13 -18.68 -8.84
CA GLU A 250 15.83 -20.12 -8.90
C GLU A 250 15.45 -20.58 -10.32
N GLY A 251 15.53 -19.69 -11.31
CA GLY A 251 15.25 -19.94 -12.73
C GLY A 251 14.05 -19.16 -13.23
N LEU A 252 14.14 -18.63 -14.46
CA LEU A 252 13.05 -17.91 -15.12
C LEU A 252 12.01 -18.90 -15.66
N SER A 253 11.21 -19.46 -14.76
CA SER A 253 10.24 -20.54 -15.06
C SER A 253 8.78 -20.08 -15.07
N ASN A 254 8.49 -18.86 -14.59
CA ASN A 254 7.16 -18.28 -14.73
C ASN A 254 6.83 -17.97 -16.20
N PRO A 255 5.54 -17.81 -16.56
CA PRO A 255 5.17 -17.36 -17.89
C PRO A 255 5.86 -16.02 -18.24
N SER A 256 6.37 -15.93 -19.47
CA SER A 256 6.91 -14.69 -20.01
C SER A 256 5.79 -13.63 -20.17
N PRO A 257 6.09 -12.33 -20.10
CA PRO A 257 7.43 -11.75 -20.15
C PRO A 257 8.16 -11.77 -18.80
N HIS A 258 9.49 -11.65 -18.85
CA HIS A 258 10.35 -11.56 -17.67
C HIS A 258 10.90 -10.14 -17.54
N GLU A 259 10.09 -9.26 -16.96
CA GLU A 259 10.34 -7.83 -16.92
C GLU A 259 10.29 -7.32 -15.48
N LEU A 260 11.37 -6.65 -15.07
CA LEU A 260 11.52 -6.06 -13.75
C LEU A 260 11.49 -4.53 -13.87
N TYR A 261 10.43 -3.93 -13.32
CA TYR A 261 10.22 -2.49 -13.23
C TYR A 261 10.45 -2.03 -11.78
N ILE A 262 11.39 -1.11 -11.58
CA ILE A 262 11.78 -0.61 -10.27
C ILE A 262 11.74 0.92 -10.35
N VAL A 263 10.74 1.53 -9.74
CA VAL A 263 10.44 2.95 -9.97
C VAL A 263 10.23 3.71 -8.66
N ASN A 264 10.92 4.83 -8.49
CA ASN A 264 10.70 5.72 -7.32
C ASN A 264 10.81 4.98 -5.97
N ASN A 265 11.75 4.06 -5.81
CA ASN A 265 12.03 3.43 -4.51
C ASN A 265 13.20 4.11 -3.83
N THR A 266 13.20 4.10 -2.50
CA THR A 266 14.38 4.41 -1.70
C THR A 266 14.95 3.10 -1.16
N ILE A 267 16.13 2.72 -1.64
CA ILE A 267 16.77 1.44 -1.36
C ILE A 267 18.10 1.71 -0.66
N VAL A 268 18.22 1.28 0.60
CA VAL A 268 19.31 1.62 1.51
C VAL A 268 20.05 0.36 1.93
N ASN A 269 21.34 0.28 1.61
CA ASN A 269 22.21 -0.81 2.03
C ASN A 269 23.20 -0.34 3.10
N GLU A 270 23.04 -0.83 4.33
CA GLU A 270 23.95 -0.53 5.44
C GLU A 270 25.15 -1.47 5.51
N ARG A 271 25.20 -2.52 4.68
CA ARG A 271 26.35 -3.42 4.62
C ARG A 271 27.57 -2.71 4.04
N SER A 272 28.75 -3.23 4.39
CA SER A 272 30.03 -2.77 3.82
C SER A 272 30.30 -3.27 2.39
N ALA A 273 29.49 -4.21 1.88
CA ALA A 273 29.54 -4.73 0.52
C ALA A 273 28.21 -5.42 0.17
N GLY A 274 27.85 -5.46 -1.12
CA GLY A 274 26.65 -6.14 -1.59
C GLY A 274 26.18 -5.68 -2.97
N SER A 275 24.94 -6.03 -3.29
CA SER A 275 24.25 -5.52 -4.48
C SER A 275 22.80 -5.15 -4.18
N PHE A 276 22.29 -4.13 -4.85
CA PHE A 276 20.89 -3.75 -4.70
C PHE A 276 19.99 -4.75 -5.44
N LEU A 277 20.35 -5.09 -6.68
CA LEU A 277 19.61 -6.00 -7.54
C LEU A 277 20.51 -7.16 -7.98
N SER A 278 20.03 -8.38 -7.83
CA SER A 278 20.61 -9.58 -8.45
C SER A 278 19.58 -10.21 -9.39
N VAL A 279 19.85 -10.16 -10.69
CA VAL A 279 18.91 -10.51 -11.75
C VAL A 279 19.48 -11.66 -12.57
N LYS A 280 18.70 -12.72 -12.75
CA LYS A 280 19.08 -13.87 -13.57
C LYS A 280 19.23 -13.50 -15.04
N GLU A 281 20.28 -14.01 -15.68
CA GLU A 281 20.46 -13.94 -17.14
C GLU A 281 19.25 -14.54 -17.87
N GLY A 282 18.83 -13.87 -18.96
CA GLY A 282 17.63 -14.23 -19.73
C GLY A 282 16.40 -13.38 -19.40
N ALA A 283 16.49 -12.48 -18.41
CA ALA A 283 15.47 -11.45 -18.21
C ALA A 283 15.36 -10.57 -19.47
N GLN A 284 14.14 -10.18 -19.82
CA GLN A 284 13.87 -9.39 -21.01
C GLN A 284 14.10 -7.91 -20.75
N MET A 285 13.70 -7.42 -19.56
CA MET A 285 13.84 -6.01 -19.19
C MET A 285 14.24 -5.83 -17.73
N ILE A 286 15.18 -4.91 -17.51
CA ILE A 286 15.36 -4.20 -16.24
C ILE A 286 15.10 -2.72 -16.51
N TYR A 287 14.01 -2.18 -15.96
CA TYR A 287 13.65 -0.77 -16.05
C TYR A 287 13.70 -0.18 -14.64
N ALA A 288 14.84 0.40 -14.28
CA ALA A 288 15.06 1.02 -12.98
C ALA A 288 15.20 2.54 -13.16
N ARG A 289 14.22 3.33 -12.75
CA ARG A 289 14.28 4.80 -12.87
C ARG A 289 13.79 5.51 -11.61
N ASN A 290 14.30 6.70 -11.38
CA ASN A 290 13.94 7.54 -10.23
C ASN A 290 14.16 6.83 -8.88
N ASN A 291 15.04 5.85 -8.76
CA ASN A 291 15.34 5.20 -7.49
C ASN A 291 16.54 5.86 -6.81
N ILE A 292 16.51 5.86 -5.48
CA ILE A 292 17.67 6.14 -4.65
C ILE A 292 18.31 4.80 -4.29
N PHE A 293 19.56 4.59 -4.71
CA PHE A 293 20.42 3.50 -4.28
C PHE A 293 21.48 4.05 -3.32
N ALA A 294 21.16 4.06 -2.03
CA ALA A 294 22.01 4.66 -1.00
C ALA A 294 22.82 3.59 -0.25
N GLY A 295 24.13 3.82 -0.09
CA GLY A 295 25.03 2.90 0.60
C GLY A 295 25.94 2.11 -0.36
N VAL A 296 26.72 1.19 0.19
CA VAL A 296 27.75 0.48 -0.59
C VAL A 296 27.13 -0.66 -1.37
N GLY A 297 27.39 -0.75 -2.67
CA GLY A 297 27.06 -1.93 -3.46
C GLY A 297 26.96 -1.69 -4.95
N THR A 298 26.97 -2.78 -5.71
CA THR A 298 26.69 -2.73 -7.14
C THR A 298 25.17 -2.61 -7.36
N VAL A 299 24.72 -1.66 -8.17
CA VAL A 299 23.28 -1.47 -8.44
C VAL A 299 22.67 -2.73 -9.06
N ILE A 300 23.28 -3.31 -10.10
CA ILE A 300 22.83 -4.54 -10.75
C ILE A 300 23.98 -5.54 -10.86
N VAL A 301 23.74 -6.76 -10.39
CA VAL A 301 24.49 -7.96 -10.74
C VAL A 301 23.60 -8.82 -11.63
N GLY A 302 24.06 -9.09 -12.85
CA GLY A 302 23.29 -9.83 -13.87
C GLY A 302 23.07 -9.03 -15.14
N MET A 303 22.23 -9.55 -16.04
CA MET A 303 21.95 -8.92 -17.33
C MET A 303 20.53 -9.21 -17.82
N ALA A 304 19.99 -8.29 -18.61
CA ALA A 304 18.74 -8.41 -19.34
C ALA A 304 18.92 -7.96 -20.79
N SER A 305 17.99 -8.31 -21.68
CA SER A 305 18.03 -7.87 -23.08
C SER A 305 17.94 -6.35 -23.21
N ILE A 306 17.13 -5.70 -22.36
CA ILE A 306 17.01 -4.25 -22.26
C ILE A 306 17.29 -3.84 -20.82
N ILE A 307 18.20 -2.89 -20.62
CA ILE A 307 18.50 -2.28 -19.33
C ILE A 307 18.37 -0.77 -19.48
N ASP A 308 17.44 -0.18 -18.72
CA ASP A 308 17.34 1.28 -18.54
C ASP A 308 17.49 1.58 -17.05
N THR A 309 18.61 2.20 -16.70
CA THR A 309 18.95 2.63 -15.33
C THR A 309 19.11 4.15 -15.23
N SER A 310 18.56 4.89 -16.19
CA SER A 310 18.67 6.35 -16.22
C SER A 310 17.89 7.00 -15.07
N HIS A 311 18.31 8.21 -14.67
CA HIS A 311 17.60 9.03 -13.67
C HIS A 311 17.47 8.39 -12.28
N ASN A 312 18.33 7.42 -11.95
CA ASN A 312 18.52 7.01 -10.56
C ASN A 312 19.57 7.90 -9.89
N TRP A 313 19.47 8.02 -8.57
CA TRP A 313 20.52 8.58 -7.74
C TRP A 313 21.26 7.44 -7.03
N THR A 314 22.59 7.49 -7.02
CA THR A 314 23.45 6.51 -6.33
C THR A 314 24.52 7.25 -5.55
N GLY A 315 24.72 6.90 -4.28
CA GLY A 315 25.70 7.56 -3.42
C GLY A 315 25.74 6.95 -2.02
N SER A 316 26.48 7.58 -1.10
CA SER A 316 26.48 7.13 0.30
C SER A 316 25.14 7.45 0.99
N ILE A 317 24.83 6.76 2.09
CA ILE A 317 23.61 7.06 2.87
C ILE A 317 23.59 8.52 3.34
N ALA A 318 24.74 9.07 3.70
CA ALA A 318 24.86 10.46 4.12
C ALA A 318 24.59 11.44 2.97
N ASP A 319 25.09 11.16 1.77
CA ASP A 319 24.93 12.06 0.60
C ASP A 319 23.49 12.09 0.07
N ALA A 320 22.68 11.06 0.38
CA ALA A 320 21.25 11.04 0.05
C ALA A 320 20.49 12.12 0.83
N ASN A 321 21.04 12.54 1.97
CA ASN A 321 20.55 13.64 2.79
C ASN A 321 19.09 13.46 3.22
N PHE A 322 18.83 12.30 3.82
CA PHE A 322 17.56 11.95 4.45
C PHE A 322 17.32 12.72 5.74
N ALA A 323 16.06 12.81 6.17
CA ALA A 323 15.66 13.46 7.41
C ALA A 323 16.29 12.80 8.65
N ASP A 324 16.19 11.47 8.79
CA ASP A 324 16.91 10.71 9.80
C ASP A 324 17.05 9.23 9.40
N SER A 325 18.09 8.91 8.64
CA SER A 325 18.33 7.54 8.18
C SER A 325 18.61 6.54 9.31
N LYS A 326 19.02 6.99 10.51
CA LYS A 326 19.28 6.10 11.65
C LYS A 326 17.99 5.65 12.33
N LEU A 327 16.92 6.43 12.17
CA LEU A 327 15.57 6.07 12.57
C LEU A 327 14.72 5.59 11.39
N TYR A 328 15.37 5.31 10.25
CA TYR A 328 14.74 4.84 9.03
C TYR A 328 13.70 5.83 8.47
N ASP A 329 13.88 7.12 8.75
CA ASP A 329 13.13 8.20 8.13
C ASP A 329 13.85 8.64 6.86
N TYR A 330 13.37 8.12 5.74
CA TYR A 330 13.92 8.35 4.41
C TYR A 330 13.26 9.50 3.66
N HIS A 331 12.48 10.35 4.33
CA HIS A 331 12.05 11.61 3.71
C HIS A 331 13.29 12.44 3.32
N LEU A 332 13.23 13.10 2.18
CA LEU A 332 14.33 13.90 1.69
C LEU A 332 14.37 15.23 2.43
N LEU A 333 15.56 15.65 2.89
CA LEU A 333 15.77 17.05 3.25
C LEU A 333 15.84 17.90 1.98
N LYS A 334 15.51 19.19 2.10
CA LYS A 334 15.46 20.14 0.97
C LYS A 334 16.75 20.20 0.15
N SER A 335 17.90 20.05 0.80
CA SER A 335 19.22 20.06 0.15
C SER A 335 19.59 18.72 -0.49
N SER A 336 18.72 17.71 -0.44
CA SER A 336 18.98 16.42 -1.05
C SER A 336 19.14 16.55 -2.56
N PRO A 337 20.16 15.90 -3.17
CA PRO A 337 20.33 15.88 -4.61
C PRO A 337 19.19 15.14 -5.35
N ALA A 338 18.36 14.39 -4.63
CA ALA A 338 17.22 13.66 -5.20
C ALA A 338 15.98 14.55 -5.42
N VAL A 339 15.92 15.72 -4.78
CA VAL A 339 14.80 16.67 -4.90
C VAL A 339 14.79 17.30 -6.30
N ASN A 340 13.63 17.27 -6.98
CA ASN A 340 13.36 17.78 -8.32
C ASN A 340 14.30 17.22 -9.41
N SER A 341 14.87 16.04 -9.19
CA SER A 341 15.87 15.42 -10.09
C SER A 341 15.33 14.21 -10.86
N GLY A 342 14.10 13.79 -10.60
CA GLY A 342 13.47 12.65 -11.29
C GLY A 342 12.83 13.05 -12.62
N GLU A 343 12.47 12.03 -13.40
CA GLU A 343 11.77 12.20 -14.68
C GLU A 343 10.33 11.68 -14.60
N ASP A 344 9.39 12.40 -15.20
CA ASP A 344 8.02 11.89 -15.39
C ASP A 344 8.03 10.69 -16.35
N ILE A 345 7.66 9.51 -15.85
CA ILE A 345 7.65 8.26 -16.62
C ILE A 345 6.30 8.07 -17.30
N ALA A 346 6.20 8.33 -18.60
CA ALA A 346 5.01 8.06 -19.41
C ALA A 346 4.90 6.58 -19.83
N LYS A 347 4.87 5.65 -18.85
CA LYS A 347 4.81 4.20 -19.09
C LYS A 347 3.72 3.54 -18.24
N THR A 348 3.02 2.59 -18.83
CA THR A 348 2.01 1.75 -18.16
C THR A 348 2.35 0.28 -18.38
N VAL A 349 2.30 -0.52 -17.31
CA VAL A 349 2.56 -1.97 -17.34
C VAL A 349 1.41 -2.66 -16.62
N ASN A 350 0.75 -3.62 -17.26
CA ASN A 350 -0.41 -4.33 -16.73
C ASN A 350 -1.49 -3.40 -16.11
N GLY A 351 -1.72 -2.23 -16.73
CA GLY A 351 -2.69 -1.23 -16.24
C GLY A 351 -2.19 -0.32 -15.11
N ILE A 352 -0.96 -0.50 -14.62
CA ILE A 352 -0.34 0.36 -13.60
C ILE A 352 0.52 1.41 -14.27
N PHE A 353 0.22 2.69 -14.02
CA PHE A 353 1.07 3.80 -14.42
C PHE A 353 2.33 3.81 -13.55
N LEU A 354 3.50 3.89 -14.18
CA LEU A 354 4.79 3.93 -13.50
C LEU A 354 5.14 5.35 -13.00
N VAL A 355 4.13 6.07 -12.51
CA VAL A 355 4.27 7.36 -11.82
C VAL A 355 3.59 7.20 -10.47
N PRO A 356 4.33 7.21 -9.34
CA PRO A 356 3.74 7.00 -8.04
C PRO A 356 2.77 8.13 -7.67
N THR A 357 1.55 7.78 -7.27
CA THR A 357 0.54 8.72 -6.77
C THR A 357 0.41 8.70 -5.25
N ASN A 358 1.12 7.78 -4.59
CA ASN A 358 1.12 7.60 -3.14
C ASN A 358 2.55 7.50 -2.60
N GLU A 359 2.67 7.70 -1.30
CA GLU A 359 3.86 7.42 -0.49
C GLU A 359 3.45 6.52 0.66
N TYR A 360 4.37 5.64 1.08
CA TYR A 360 4.17 4.89 2.31
C TYR A 360 4.17 5.84 3.51
N ARG A 361 3.26 5.60 4.45
CA ARG A 361 3.20 6.28 5.73
C ARG A 361 3.30 5.25 6.84
N HIS A 362 4.41 5.28 7.56
CA HIS A 362 4.65 4.40 8.70
C HIS A 362 3.56 4.58 9.79
N PRO A 363 3.11 3.50 10.47
CA PRO A 363 3.57 2.12 10.32
C PRO A 363 2.93 1.33 9.19
N ARG A 364 1.69 1.57 8.79
CA ARG A 364 0.99 0.75 7.78
C ARG A 364 -0.10 1.54 7.13
N ASN A 365 0.29 2.53 6.34
CA ASN A 365 -0.64 3.48 5.78
C ASN A 365 -0.07 4.08 4.50
N LEU A 366 -0.88 4.90 3.86
CA LEU A 366 -0.51 5.71 2.72
C LEU A 366 -0.75 7.19 3.01
N LYS A 367 -0.11 8.02 2.19
CA LYS A 367 -0.52 9.40 1.93
C LYS A 367 -0.39 9.64 0.44
N PHE A 368 -1.12 10.62 -0.08
CA PHE A 368 -0.97 11.01 -1.48
C PHE A 368 0.42 11.62 -1.72
N ARG A 369 1.02 11.26 -2.84
CA ARG A 369 2.25 11.88 -3.34
C ARG A 369 1.89 13.15 -4.09
N ILE A 370 2.18 14.30 -3.49
CA ILE A 370 1.90 15.61 -4.10
C ILE A 370 3.18 16.08 -4.77
N LYS A 371 3.26 15.95 -6.10
CA LYS A 371 4.43 16.41 -6.88
C LYS A 371 4.58 17.94 -6.81
N VAL A 372 5.78 18.43 -6.49
CA VAL A 372 6.10 19.87 -6.50
C VAL A 372 7.28 20.11 -7.45
N GLY A 373 6.96 20.51 -8.68
CA GLY A 373 7.95 20.68 -9.75
C GLY A 373 8.19 19.39 -10.53
N ALA A 374 9.46 19.06 -10.76
CA ALA A 374 9.84 17.74 -11.28
C ALA A 374 9.70 16.71 -10.15
N ILE A 375 9.32 15.48 -10.49
CA ILE A 375 9.17 14.43 -9.48
C ILE A 375 10.50 14.18 -8.77
N ASP A 376 10.46 13.96 -7.45
CA ASP A 376 11.65 13.60 -6.71
C ASP A 376 12.08 12.16 -7.02
N ILE A 377 13.39 11.91 -7.04
CA ILE A 377 13.94 10.55 -7.04
C ILE A 377 13.67 9.94 -5.65
N GLY A 378 13.23 8.69 -5.59
CA GLY A 378 12.99 7.95 -4.35
C GLY A 378 11.51 7.83 -3.96
N ALA A 379 11.27 7.21 -2.80
CA ALA A 379 9.94 6.86 -2.30
C ALA A 379 9.10 8.07 -1.87
N HIS A 380 9.74 9.15 -1.44
CA HIS A 380 9.09 10.34 -0.90
C HIS A 380 9.32 11.56 -1.79
N GLU A 381 8.30 12.38 -1.89
CA GLU A 381 8.41 13.75 -2.38
C GLU A 381 8.70 14.69 -1.21
N ASN A 382 9.69 15.56 -1.39
CA ASN A 382 9.94 16.70 -0.52
C ASN A 382 8.82 17.72 -0.73
N THR A 383 7.73 17.48 -0.02
CA THR A 383 6.55 18.35 0.02
C THR A 383 6.73 19.41 1.09
N GLU A 384 7.88 20.10 1.16
CA GLU A 384 7.90 21.39 1.85
C GLU A 384 6.95 22.33 1.11
N ILE A 385 5.68 22.22 1.47
CA ILE A 385 4.70 23.27 1.42
C ILE A 385 5.38 24.40 2.18
N THR A 386 5.59 25.54 1.54
CA THR A 386 5.85 26.78 2.27
C THR A 386 4.66 26.94 3.22
N GLY A 387 4.83 26.48 4.46
CA GLY A 387 3.78 26.48 5.46
C GLY A 387 3.16 27.86 5.49
N VAL A 388 1.82 27.92 5.47
CA VAL A 388 1.15 29.14 5.86
C VAL A 388 1.46 29.29 7.35
N ASP A 389 2.32 30.25 7.66
CA ASP A 389 2.50 30.72 9.01
C ASP A 389 1.13 31.21 9.50
N GLU A 390 0.47 30.45 10.37
CA GLU A 390 -0.85 30.81 10.91
C GLU A 390 -0.81 32.14 11.67
N SER A 391 0.38 32.59 12.12
CA SER A 391 0.56 33.92 12.69
C SER A 391 0.45 35.06 11.66
N LYS A 392 0.53 34.73 10.36
CA LYS A 392 0.28 35.63 9.23
C LYS A 392 -1.14 35.52 8.66
N VAL A 393 -1.99 34.65 9.21
CA VAL A 393 -3.42 34.66 8.90
C VAL A 393 -4.01 35.93 9.51
N LEU A 394 -4.18 36.96 8.67
CA LEU A 394 -4.85 38.19 9.08
C LEU A 394 -6.26 37.84 9.55
N THR A 395 -6.55 38.08 10.83
CA THR A 395 -7.88 37.96 11.45
C THR A 395 -8.91 38.96 10.91
N ARG A 396 -8.56 39.72 9.87
CA ARG A 396 -9.40 40.73 9.23
C ARG A 396 -9.38 40.58 7.71
N SER A 397 -9.96 39.48 7.23
CA SER A 397 -10.38 39.38 5.83
C SER A 397 -11.81 38.84 5.81
N PHE A 398 -12.76 39.70 5.47
CA PHE A 398 -14.18 39.42 5.52
C PHE A 398 -14.62 38.84 4.17
N VAL A 399 -14.92 37.55 4.14
CA VAL A 399 -15.81 37.00 3.11
C VAL A 399 -17.23 37.21 3.62
N TYR A 400 -18.01 38.04 2.90
CA TYR A 400 -19.41 38.27 3.25
C TYR A 400 -20.31 37.93 2.07
N LEU A 401 -21.45 37.30 2.41
CA LEU A 401 -22.53 37.07 1.48
C LEU A 401 -23.23 38.39 1.20
N ASN A 402 -23.33 38.77 -0.08
CA ASN A 402 -24.20 39.85 -0.49
C ASN A 402 -25.64 39.32 -0.53
N SER A 403 -26.42 39.70 0.47
CA SER A 403 -27.82 39.27 0.66
C SER A 403 -28.78 39.65 -0.47
N THR A 404 -28.32 40.46 -1.44
CA THR A 404 -29.14 40.89 -2.58
C THR A 404 -28.77 40.22 -3.90
N SER A 405 -27.67 39.45 -3.96
CA SER A 405 -27.15 38.92 -5.23
C SER A 405 -26.64 37.48 -5.18
N ASP A 406 -26.83 36.73 -4.08
CA ASP A 406 -26.29 35.37 -3.85
C ASP A 406 -24.79 35.22 -4.19
N ASN A 407 -24.04 36.31 -4.06
CA ASN A 407 -22.61 36.33 -4.36
C ASN A 407 -21.83 36.57 -3.07
N TYR A 408 -20.70 35.89 -2.96
CA TYR A 408 -19.72 36.11 -1.92
C TYR A 408 -18.73 37.17 -2.40
N THR A 409 -18.55 38.23 -1.62
CA THR A 409 -17.51 39.23 -1.86
C THR A 409 -16.32 38.93 -0.98
N ILE A 410 -15.15 38.85 -1.61
CA ILE A 410 -13.87 38.65 -0.97
C ILE A 410 -13.12 39.98 -1.01
N VAL A 411 -12.90 40.56 0.16
CA VAL A 411 -12.10 41.78 0.30
C VAL A 411 -10.62 41.41 0.28
N ILE A 412 -9.89 41.92 -0.71
CA ILE A 412 -8.46 41.63 -0.86
C ILE A 412 -7.66 42.72 -0.11
N PRO A 413 -6.74 42.35 0.79
CA PRO A 413 -5.82 43.30 1.41
C PRO A 413 -4.99 44.06 0.37
N ASP A 414 -4.64 45.31 0.65
CA ASP A 414 -3.94 46.18 -0.31
C ASP A 414 -2.63 45.55 -0.84
N GLU A 415 -1.91 44.81 0.00
CA GLU A 415 -0.67 44.08 -0.34
C GLU A 415 -0.86 42.94 -1.35
N LEU A 416 -2.09 42.46 -1.55
CA LEU A 416 -2.42 41.39 -2.50
C LEU A 416 -3.20 41.88 -3.74
N LYS A 417 -3.46 43.19 -3.85
CA LYS A 417 -4.23 43.74 -4.98
C LYS A 417 -3.47 43.76 -6.30
N GLU A 418 -2.14 43.68 -6.27
CA GLU A 418 -1.31 43.64 -7.47
C GLU A 418 -1.29 42.21 -8.05
N SER A 419 -2.16 41.95 -9.03
CA SER A 419 -2.29 40.66 -9.74
C SER A 419 -2.61 39.44 -8.84
N PRO A 420 -3.71 39.47 -8.06
CA PRO A 420 -4.12 38.34 -7.25
C PRO A 420 -4.53 37.14 -8.12
N LYS A 421 -4.04 35.97 -7.76
CA LYS A 421 -4.57 34.68 -8.19
C LYS A 421 -5.42 34.10 -7.05
N ILE A 422 -6.54 33.49 -7.41
CA ILE A 422 -7.44 32.85 -6.44
C ILE A 422 -7.66 31.39 -6.80
N GLU A 423 -7.54 30.57 -5.77
CA GLU A 423 -7.91 29.16 -5.75
C GLU A 423 -8.91 28.93 -4.62
N VAL A 424 -9.94 28.14 -4.90
CA VAL A 424 -10.89 27.66 -3.90
C VAL A 424 -10.80 26.15 -3.87
N SER A 425 -10.57 25.60 -2.69
CA SER A 425 -10.57 24.16 -2.46
C SER A 425 -11.64 23.75 -1.47
N ASP A 426 -12.17 22.54 -1.63
CA ASP A 426 -13.06 21.94 -0.64
C ASP A 426 -12.29 21.48 0.61
N LEU A 427 -13.04 20.95 1.57
CA LEU A 427 -12.53 20.40 2.82
C LEU A 427 -11.52 19.26 2.65
N ASN A 428 -11.57 18.53 1.53
CA ASN A 428 -10.67 17.43 1.20
C ASN A 428 -9.44 17.92 0.41
N GLY A 429 -9.34 19.23 0.16
CA GLY A 429 -8.25 19.84 -0.61
C GLY A 429 -8.46 19.77 -2.13
N ASN A 430 -9.59 19.27 -2.62
CA ASN A 430 -9.88 19.25 -4.05
C ASN A 430 -10.09 20.68 -4.55
N LEU A 431 -9.44 21.04 -5.65
CA LEU A 431 -9.61 22.35 -6.27
C LEU A 431 -11.00 22.46 -6.89
N VAL A 432 -11.84 23.32 -6.32
CA VAL A 432 -13.22 23.58 -6.74
C VAL A 432 -13.25 24.68 -7.81
N LEU A 433 -12.39 25.69 -7.65
CA LEU A 433 -12.28 26.80 -8.57
C LEU A 433 -10.84 27.25 -8.68
N SER A 434 -10.39 27.46 -9.91
CA SER A 434 -9.11 28.08 -10.20
C SER A 434 -9.32 29.21 -11.21
N TYR A 435 -8.71 30.36 -10.95
CA TYR A 435 -8.65 31.49 -11.86
C TYR A 435 -10.01 32.05 -12.30
N LEU A 436 -10.66 32.83 -11.44
CA LEU A 436 -11.78 33.67 -11.88
C LEU A 436 -11.71 35.11 -11.33
N ASN A 437 -12.02 36.00 -12.27
CA ASN A 437 -12.47 37.39 -12.15
C ASN A 437 -11.40 38.47 -12.03
N THR A 438 -11.54 39.47 -12.90
CA THR A 438 -10.89 40.77 -12.78
C THR A 438 -11.38 41.40 -11.49
N PRO A 439 -10.47 41.87 -10.60
CA PRO A 439 -10.89 42.62 -9.43
C PRO A 439 -11.81 43.77 -9.83
N ASP A 440 -12.80 44.06 -9.00
CA ASP A 440 -13.66 45.22 -9.21
C ASP A 440 -12.84 46.53 -9.10
N ASN A 441 -13.49 47.67 -9.33
CA ASN A 441 -12.84 48.99 -9.25
C ASN A 441 -12.24 49.32 -7.85
N LYS A 442 -12.50 48.48 -6.84
CA LYS A 442 -11.95 48.59 -5.48
C LYS A 442 -10.89 47.51 -5.18
N GLY A 443 -10.62 46.62 -6.12
CA GLY A 443 -9.67 45.52 -5.99
C GLY A 443 -10.25 44.27 -5.29
N ASN A 444 -11.57 44.14 -5.17
CA ASN A 444 -12.21 42.98 -4.54
C ASN A 444 -12.66 41.96 -5.58
N ILE A 445 -12.85 40.72 -5.15
CA ILE A 445 -13.33 39.64 -6.03
C ILE A 445 -14.72 39.17 -5.59
N THR A 446 -15.60 38.97 -6.57
CA THR A 446 -16.95 38.44 -6.38
C THR A 446 -17.01 37.00 -6.91
N ILE A 447 -17.52 36.08 -6.10
CA ILE A 447 -17.72 34.66 -6.45
C ILE A 447 -19.21 34.34 -6.30
N GLY A 448 -19.83 33.78 -7.35
CA GLY A 448 -21.23 33.36 -7.28
C GLY A 448 -21.41 32.09 -6.47
N SER A 449 -22.48 31.99 -5.67
CA SER A 449 -22.78 30.79 -4.86
C SER A 449 -22.84 29.50 -5.68
N SER A 450 -23.26 29.59 -6.95
CA SER A 450 -23.34 28.47 -7.89
C SER A 450 -21.98 27.84 -8.24
N GLN A 451 -20.87 28.55 -8.01
CA GLN A 451 -19.51 28.05 -8.29
C GLN A 451 -18.98 27.11 -7.20
N PHE A 452 -19.59 27.12 -6.01
CA PHE A 452 -19.31 26.12 -4.98
C PHE A 452 -20.11 24.85 -5.30
N LEU A 453 -19.65 23.66 -4.89
CA LEU A 453 -20.35 22.41 -5.19
C LEU A 453 -21.57 22.21 -4.27
N ALA A 454 -21.38 22.39 -2.96
CA ALA A 454 -22.41 22.25 -1.92
C ALA A 454 -22.23 23.27 -0.78
N SER A 455 -23.22 23.43 0.12
CA SER A 455 -23.01 24.09 1.40
C SER A 455 -21.92 23.34 2.17
N GLY A 456 -21.01 24.06 2.80
CA GLY A 456 -19.88 23.44 3.48
C GLY A 456 -18.73 24.41 3.71
N MET A 457 -17.62 23.86 4.16
CA MET A 457 -16.43 24.62 4.47
C MET A 457 -15.44 24.53 3.32
N TYR A 458 -14.91 25.69 2.92
CA TYR A 458 -13.97 25.84 1.81
C TYR A 458 -12.74 26.62 2.27
N PHE A 459 -11.65 26.38 1.58
CA PHE A 459 -10.42 27.14 1.70
C PHE A 459 -10.26 28.04 0.48
N ILE A 460 -10.12 29.34 0.71
CA ILE A 460 -9.87 30.31 -0.35
C ILE A 460 -8.44 30.81 -0.21
N ARG A 461 -7.60 30.50 -1.19
CA ARG A 461 -6.23 30.98 -1.29
C ARG A 461 -6.17 32.14 -2.26
N ILE A 462 -5.70 33.29 -1.81
CA ILE A 462 -5.35 34.45 -2.62
C ILE A 462 -3.83 34.55 -2.62
N PHE A 463 -3.20 34.67 -3.77
CA PHE A 463 -1.75 34.75 -3.84
C PHE A 463 -1.26 35.61 -5.00
N THR A 464 -0.15 36.28 -4.80
CA THR A 464 0.67 36.92 -5.83
C THR A 464 1.95 36.09 -6.00
N TYR A 465 2.90 36.60 -6.80
CA TYR A 465 4.24 35.99 -6.91
C TYR A 465 5.09 36.20 -5.64
N LYS A 466 4.69 37.11 -4.74
CA LYS A 466 5.44 37.49 -3.54
C LYS A 466 4.76 37.06 -2.24
N ASP A 467 3.43 37.13 -2.20
CA ASP A 467 2.66 37.04 -0.97
C ASP A 467 1.45 36.12 -1.14
N GLN A 468 0.95 35.56 -0.05
CA GLN A 468 -0.27 34.75 -0.04
C GLN A 468 -1.11 34.96 1.21
N LEU A 469 -2.42 34.83 1.06
CA LEU A 469 -3.43 34.80 2.11
C LEU A 469 -4.31 33.57 1.91
N LEU A 470 -4.49 32.80 2.97
CA LEU A 470 -5.43 31.69 3.01
C LEU A 470 -6.56 32.02 3.98
N MET A 471 -7.79 31.77 3.56
CA MET A 471 -8.99 31.99 4.35
C MET A 471 -9.81 30.72 4.43
N LYS A 472 -10.46 30.52 5.58
CA LYS A 472 -11.44 29.48 5.81
C LYS A 472 -12.83 30.11 5.78
N VAL A 473 -13.69 29.62 4.90
CA VAL A 473 -15.02 30.19 4.70
C VAL A 473 -16.07 29.10 4.82
N ILE A 474 -17.16 29.40 5.52
CA ILE A 474 -18.36 28.58 5.52
C ILE A 474 -19.29 29.16 4.46
N ILE A 475 -19.60 28.34 3.46
CA ILE A 475 -20.53 28.67 2.38
C ILE A 475 -21.86 27.98 2.71
N ASP A 476 -22.91 28.77 2.80
CA ASP A 476 -24.29 28.28 2.90
C ASP A 476 -24.98 28.60 1.56
N LYS A 477 -25.45 27.56 0.88
CA LYS A 477 -26.17 27.65 -0.40
C LYS A 477 -27.67 27.71 -0.21
#